data_AF-A0A7X8ZP54-F1
#
_entry.id   AF-A0A7X8ZP54-F1
#
_cell.length_a   1.000
_cell.length_b   1.000
_cell.length_c   1.000
_cell.angle_alpha   90.00
_cell.angle_beta   90.00
_cell.angle_gamma   90.00
#
_symmetry.space_group_name_H-M   'P 1'
#
loop_
_entity.id
_entity.type
_entity.pdbx_description
1 polymer ?
#
loop_
_entity_poly.entity_id
_entity_poly.type
_entity_poly.pdbx_seq_one_letter_code
_entity_poly.pdbx_strand_id
1 'polypeptide(L)'
;MLGDITVADEIFIVTNYTDMRKSIDGLSALVEEQLNMDPRRSALYLFCGKRCDRIKALLWESDGFVLLYKKMEVQGRFHWPRNAQEVRQLTWQQFDWLMSGLEIEQPKAFKPTE
;
A
#
# COMPACT_ATOMS: atom_id res chain seq x y z
N MET A 1 -16.09 11.13 1.27
CA MET A 1 -16.09 10.50 2.61
C MET A 1 -14.66 10.52 3.10
N LEU A 2 -14.37 10.81 4.37
CA LEU A 2 -12.98 10.87 4.85
C LEU A 2 -12.33 9.49 4.72
N GLY A 3 -11.17 9.41 4.06
CA GLY A 3 -10.45 8.17 3.84
C GLY A 3 -11.07 7.27 2.78
N ASP A 4 -11.82 7.86 1.84
CA ASP A 4 -12.38 7.13 0.71
C ASP A 4 -11.27 6.78 -0.29
N ILE A 5 -10.69 5.59 -0.14
CA ILE A 5 -9.59 5.14 -1.01
C ILE A 5 -10.00 4.97 -2.47
N THR A 6 -11.30 4.92 -2.79
CA THR A 6 -11.77 4.72 -4.16
C THR A 6 -11.52 5.93 -5.06
N VAL A 7 -11.20 7.09 -4.46
CA VAL A 7 -10.80 8.29 -5.19
C VAL A 7 -9.39 8.21 -5.77
N ALA A 8 -8.57 7.24 -5.34
CA ALA A 8 -7.22 7.05 -5.86
C ALA A 8 -7.28 6.38 -7.25
N ASP A 9 -6.65 7.02 -8.23
CA ASP A 9 -6.51 6.45 -9.59
C ASP A 9 -5.54 5.25 -9.59
N GLU A 10 -4.58 5.25 -8.66
CA GLU A 10 -3.50 4.27 -8.61
C GLU A 10 -3.20 3.82 -7.19
N ILE A 11 -2.75 2.56 -7.07
CA ILE A 11 -2.35 1.97 -5.80
C ILE A 11 -0.89 1.56 -5.91
N PHE A 12 -0.06 2.03 -4.99
CA PHE A 12 1.34 1.69 -4.90
C PHE A 12 1.64 0.94 -3.62
N ILE A 13 2.42 -0.12 -3.73
CA ILE A 13 2.93 -0.87 -2.59
C ILE A 13 4.44 -0.68 -2.48
N VAL A 14 4.90 -0.16 -1.33
CA VAL A 14 6.33 -0.08 -1.03
C VAL A 14 6.80 -1.44 -0.54
N THR A 15 7.59 -2.11 -1.35
CA THR A 15 8.05 -3.51 -1.17
C THR A 15 9.12 -3.62 -0.08
N ASN A 16 9.89 -2.56 0.15
CA ASN A 16 10.88 -2.47 1.22
C ASN A 16 10.24 -2.33 2.62
N TYR A 17 11.05 -2.53 3.67
CA TYR A 17 10.58 -2.33 5.04
C TYR A 17 10.41 -0.84 5.34
N THR A 18 9.21 -0.45 5.78
CA THR A 18 8.97 0.92 6.25
C THR A 18 9.07 1.00 7.78
N ASP A 19 9.71 2.06 8.29
CA ASP A 19 9.61 2.41 9.70
C ASP A 19 8.19 2.90 10.01
N MET A 20 7.39 2.02 10.62
CA MET A 20 5.99 2.29 10.91
C MET A 20 5.77 3.33 12.01
N ARG A 21 6.82 3.90 12.61
CA ARG A 21 6.72 5.07 13.51
C ARG A 21 6.50 6.38 12.75
N LYS A 22 6.84 6.44 11.45
CA LYS A 22 6.61 7.63 10.61
C LYS A 22 5.10 7.92 10.48
N SER A 23 4.72 9.18 10.68
CA SER A 23 3.36 9.68 10.42
C SER A 23 3.29 10.24 8.99
N ILE A 24 2.30 11.08 8.69
CA ILE A 24 2.06 11.71 7.38
C ILE A 24 3.35 12.31 6.81
N ASP A 25 3.98 13.28 7.47
CA ASP A 25 5.14 13.98 6.90
C ASP A 25 6.31 13.03 6.60
N GLY A 26 6.57 12.09 7.51
CA GLY A 26 7.65 11.12 7.33
C GLY A 26 7.38 10.11 6.22
N LEU A 27 6.12 9.75 5.98
CA LEU A 27 5.75 8.86 4.87
C LEU A 27 5.66 9.63 3.54
N SER A 28 5.19 10.87 3.56
CA SER A 28 5.19 11.78 2.41
C SER A 28 6.61 12.03 1.92
N ALA A 29 7.56 12.33 2.83
CA ALA A 29 8.97 12.48 2.50
C ALA A 29 9.56 11.19 1.91
N LEU A 30 9.14 10.00 2.38
CA LEU A 30 9.57 8.74 1.79
C LEU A 30 9.11 8.60 0.33
N VAL A 31 7.84 8.94 0.04
CA VAL A 31 7.29 8.92 -1.33
C VAL A 31 8.05 9.89 -2.24
N GLU A 32 8.32 11.10 -1.76
CA GLU A 32 9.00 12.13 -2.53
C GLU A 32 10.49 11.82 -2.74
N GLU A 33 11.23 11.52 -1.67
CA GLU A 33 12.68 11.40 -1.70
C GLU A 33 13.18 10.03 -2.17
N GLN A 34 12.49 8.95 -1.80
CA GLN A 34 12.93 7.59 -2.14
C GLN A 34 12.28 7.11 -3.43
N LEU A 35 10.96 7.28 -3.55
CA LEU A 35 10.24 6.78 -4.73
C LEU A 35 10.29 7.76 -5.91
N ASN A 36 10.72 9.00 -5.70
CA ASN A 36 10.69 10.08 -6.70
C ASN A 36 9.28 10.30 -7.28
N MET A 37 8.26 10.21 -6.42
CA MET A 37 6.85 10.36 -6.78
C MET A 37 6.22 11.54 -6.04
N ASP A 38 5.20 12.17 -6.63
CA ASP A 38 4.44 13.20 -5.94
C ASP A 38 3.48 12.55 -4.91
N PRO A 39 3.65 12.81 -3.60
CA PRO A 39 2.73 12.30 -2.58
C PRO A 39 1.32 12.91 -2.68
N ARG A 40 1.15 14.04 -3.38
CA ARG A 40 -0.13 14.74 -3.55
C ARG A 40 -0.92 14.33 -4.78
N ARG A 41 -0.41 13.39 -5.59
CA ARG A 41 -1.18 12.87 -6.72
C ARG A 41 -2.33 11.98 -6.24
N SER A 42 -3.28 11.72 -7.14
CA SER A 42 -4.41 10.81 -6.92
C SER A 42 -3.95 9.35 -6.82
N ALA A 43 -3.30 8.99 -5.70
CA ALA A 43 -2.74 7.67 -5.49
C ALA A 43 -2.77 7.26 -4.02
N LEU A 44 -2.87 5.95 -3.79
CA LEU A 44 -2.80 5.31 -2.48
C LEU A 44 -1.43 4.65 -2.31
N TYR A 45 -0.65 5.10 -1.33
CA TYR A 45 0.66 4.52 -1.03
C TYR A 45 0.57 3.61 0.19
N LEU A 46 0.88 2.32 0.01
CA LEU A 46 0.80 1.30 1.04
C LEU A 46 2.20 1.00 1.62
N PHE A 47 2.27 1.00 2.95
CA PHE A 47 3.51 0.79 3.71
C PHE A 47 3.35 -0.34 4.71
N CYS A 48 4.43 -1.10 4.91
CA CYS A 48 4.44 -2.21 5.84
C CYS A 48 5.81 -2.41 6.50
N GLY A 49 5.79 -2.53 7.83
CA GLY A 49 6.98 -2.81 8.62
C GLY A 49 7.37 -4.29 8.63
N LYS A 50 8.45 -4.62 9.34
CA LYS A 50 9.00 -5.98 9.43
C LYS A 50 8.04 -7.03 9.99
N ARG A 51 7.10 -6.63 10.86
CA ARG A 51 6.15 -7.55 11.49
C ARG A 51 5.04 -8.03 10.53
N CYS A 52 4.77 -7.28 9.47
CA CYS A 52 3.68 -7.54 8.52
C CYS A 52 2.30 -7.75 9.17
N ASP A 53 2.09 -7.23 10.38
CA ASP A 53 0.84 -7.32 11.15
C ASP A 53 -0.03 -6.05 10.99
N ARG A 54 0.48 -5.04 10.28
CA ARG A 54 -0.14 -3.74 10.10
C ARG A 54 0.25 -3.09 8.79
N ILE A 55 -0.67 -2.33 8.23
CA ILE A 55 -0.46 -1.51 7.03
C ILE A 55 -0.80 -0.05 7.36
N LYS A 56 -0.02 0.86 6.78
CA LYS A 56 -0.40 2.26 6.63
C LYS A 56 -0.72 2.53 5.17
N ALA A 57 -1.78 3.28 4.91
CA ALA A 57 -2.10 3.77 3.59
C ALA A 57 -2.15 5.31 3.62
N LEU A 58 -1.26 5.94 2.87
CA LEU A 58 -1.22 7.40 2.72
C LEU A 58 -1.99 7.77 1.45
N LEU A 59 -2.95 8.67 1.59
CA LEU A 59 -3.80 9.20 0.53
C LEU A 59 -3.77 10.73 0.59
N TRP A 60 -3.69 11.38 -0.55
CA TRP A 60 -3.97 12.81 -0.66
C TRP A 60 -5.43 13.00 -1.09
N GLU A 61 -6.19 13.73 -0.28
CA GLU A 61 -7.51 14.26 -0.63
C GLU A 61 -7.38 15.75 -0.98
N SER A 62 -8.44 16.37 -1.51
CA SER A 62 -8.41 17.73 -2.06
C SER A 62 -7.86 18.81 -1.11
N ASP A 63 -7.96 18.60 0.20
CA ASP A 63 -7.60 19.55 1.26
C ASP A 63 -6.50 19.04 2.20
N GLY A 64 -5.96 17.84 1.99
CA GLY A 64 -4.90 17.33 2.86
C GLY A 64 -4.61 15.84 2.76
N PHE A 65 -3.66 15.41 3.59
CA PHE A 65 -3.30 14.00 3.70
C PHE A 65 -4.21 13.25 4.68
N VAL A 66 -4.63 12.07 4.26
CA VAL A 66 -5.25 11.06 5.11
C VAL A 66 -4.30 9.89 5.29
N LEU A 67 -4.13 9.45 6.55
CA LEU A 67 -3.35 8.27 6.88
C LEU A 67 -4.25 7.22 7.50
N LEU A 68 -4.55 6.18 6.74
CA LEU A 68 -5.28 5.01 7.23
C LEU A 68 -4.30 4.05 7.89
N TYR A 69 -4.71 3.48 9.02
CA TYR A 69 -3.92 2.51 9.78
C TYR A 69 -4.75 1.27 10.06
N LYS A 70 -4.36 0.14 9.47
CA LYS A 70 -5.01 -1.16 9.68
C LYS A 70 -4.05 -2.08 10.41
N LYS A 71 -4.43 -2.53 11.60
CA LYS A 71 -3.74 -3.58 12.37
C LYS A 71 -4.60 -4.84 12.34
N MET A 72 -3.96 -5.98 12.10
CA MET A 72 -4.63 -7.29 12.15
C MET A 72 -4.74 -7.76 13.60
N GLU A 73 -5.93 -8.22 14.01
CA GLU A 73 -6.17 -8.86 15.31
C GLU A 73 -6.29 -10.39 15.18
N VAL A 74 -6.62 -10.89 13.99
CA VAL A 74 -6.62 -12.34 13.71
C VAL A 74 -5.19 -12.87 13.60
N GLN A 75 -5.01 -14.17 13.86
CA GLN A 75 -3.73 -14.83 13.60
C GLN A 75 -3.40 -14.78 12.11
N GLY A 76 -2.28 -14.17 11.76
CA GLY A 76 -1.83 -14.03 10.38
C GLY A 76 -0.93 -12.81 10.17
N ARG A 77 -0.48 -12.65 8.93
CA ARG A 77 0.30 -11.51 8.46
C ARG A 77 -0.11 -11.18 7.04
N PHE A 78 0.09 -9.94 6.62
CA PHE A 78 0.00 -9.59 5.22
C PHE A 78 1.13 -10.28 4.44
N HIS A 79 0.76 -10.92 3.32
CA HIS A 79 1.73 -11.45 2.35
C HIS A 79 2.33 -10.30 1.55
N TRP A 80 3.18 -9.55 2.22
CA TRP A 80 3.79 -8.34 1.67
C TRP A 80 4.90 -8.71 0.68
N PRO A 81 4.89 -8.18 -0.55
CA PRO A 81 5.96 -8.42 -1.50
C PRO A 81 7.28 -7.86 -0.97
N ARG A 82 8.30 -8.71 -0.86
CA ARG A 82 9.67 -8.33 -0.47
C ARG A 82 10.59 -8.65 -1.65
N ASN A 83 10.72 -7.71 -2.57
CA ASN A 83 11.58 -7.85 -3.75
C ASN A 83 12.50 -6.64 -3.87
N ALA A 84 13.44 -6.68 -4.82
CA ALA A 84 14.45 -5.64 -5.00
C ALA A 84 13.92 -4.34 -5.61
N GLN A 85 12.69 -4.33 -6.13
CA GLN A 85 12.05 -3.08 -6.54
C GLN A 85 11.76 -2.26 -5.28
N GLU A 86 11.73 -0.93 -5.35
CA GLU A 86 11.43 -0.08 -4.20
C GLU A 86 9.92 0.13 -4.01
N VAL A 87 9.18 0.13 -5.12
CA VAL A 87 7.73 0.29 -5.18
C VAL A 87 7.16 -0.49 -6.36
N ARG A 88 5.92 -0.95 -6.24
CA ARG A 88 5.16 -1.59 -7.32
C ARG A 88 3.76 -1.02 -7.39
N GLN A 89 3.24 -0.83 -8.61
CA GLN A 89 1.83 -0.51 -8.82
C GLN A 89 0.97 -1.77 -8.71
N LEU A 90 -0.17 -1.66 -8.01
CA LEU A 90 -1.16 -2.72 -7.85
C LEU A 90 -2.41 -2.39 -8.65
N THR A 91 -3.05 -3.43 -9.17
CA THR A 91 -4.46 -3.36 -9.56
C THR A 91 -5.36 -3.44 -8.32
N TRP A 92 -6.62 -3.01 -8.45
CA TRP A 92 -7.63 -3.17 -7.40
C TRP A 92 -7.82 -4.64 -6.98
N GLN A 93 -7.73 -5.59 -7.91
CA GLN A 93 -7.82 -7.01 -7.58
C GLN A 93 -6.64 -7.48 -6.71
N GLN A 94 -5.42 -7.03 -7.01
CA GLN A 94 -4.24 -7.37 -6.20
C GLN A 94 -4.31 -6.73 -4.81
N PHE A 95 -4.86 -5.51 -4.72
CA PHE A 95 -5.16 -4.87 -3.45
C PHE A 95 -6.17 -5.68 -2.63
N ASP A 96 -7.26 -6.15 -3.24
CA ASP A 96 -8.28 -6.96 -2.57
C ASP A 96 -7.71 -8.29 -2.05
N TRP A 97 -6.89 -8.97 -2.86
CA TRP A 97 -6.15 -10.16 -2.42
C TRP A 97 -5.27 -9.86 -1.21
N LEU A 98 -4.48 -8.79 -1.25
CA LEU A 98 -3.66 -8.38 -0.10
C LEU A 98 -4.51 -8.11 1.14
N MET A 99 -5.64 -7.40 0.99
CA MET A 99 -6.57 -7.11 2.08
C MET A 99 -7.24 -8.34 2.67
N SER A 100 -7.39 -9.39 1.85
CA SER A 100 -7.89 -10.72 2.22
C SER A 100 -6.81 -11.65 2.76
N GLY A 101 -5.56 -11.19 2.85
CA GLY A 101 -4.43 -11.97 3.36
C GLY A 101 -3.85 -12.96 2.34
N LEU A 102 -4.10 -12.77 1.05
CA LEU A 102 -3.50 -13.54 -0.04
C LEU A 102 -2.26 -12.84 -0.61
N GLU A 103 -1.46 -13.56 -1.38
CA GLU A 103 -0.37 -12.99 -2.17
C GLU A 103 -0.91 -12.06 -3.27
N ILE A 104 -0.20 -10.97 -3.58
CA ILE A 104 -0.58 -10.04 -4.67
C ILE A 104 -0.39 -10.64 -6.07
N GLU A 105 0.28 -11.79 -6.17
CA GLU A 105 0.39 -12.58 -7.38
C GLU A 105 -0.26 -13.94 -7.14
N GLN A 106 -1.00 -14.42 -8.12
CA GLN A 106 -1.74 -15.67 -8.04
C GLN A 106 -1.29 -16.61 -9.17
N PRO A 107 -0.06 -17.16 -9.12
CA PRO A 107 0.49 -17.96 -10.22
C PRO A 107 -0.29 -19.25 -10.48
N LYS A 108 -1.03 -19.74 -9.48
CA LYS A 108 -1.89 -20.93 -9.57
C LYS A 108 -3.33 -20.63 -9.99
N ALA A 109 -3.71 -19.35 -10.10
CA ALA A 109 -5.06 -19.00 -10.56
C ALA A 109 -5.23 -19.32 -12.04
N PHE A 110 -6.45 -19.70 -12.41
CA PHE A 110 -6.82 -19.86 -13.81
C PHE A 110 -6.58 -18.54 -14.53
N LYS A 111 -5.86 -18.61 -15.64
CA LYS A 111 -5.70 -17.46 -16.54
C LYS A 111 -6.88 -17.46 -17.50
N PRO A 112 -7.51 -16.29 -17.76
CA PRO A 112 -8.48 -16.18 -18.84
C PRO A 112 -7.86 -16.71 -20.13
N THR A 113 -8.61 -17.46 -20.91
CA THR A 113 -8.23 -17.77 -22.30
C THR A 113 -8.28 -16.47 -23.09
N GLU A 114 -7.21 -16.16 -23.82
CA GLU A 114 -7.12 -14.98 -24.71
C GLU A 114 -8.24 -14.95 -25.76
#